data_AF-A0A0E3LBB1-F1
#
_entry.id   AF-A0A0E3LBB1-F1
#
_cell.length_a   1.000
_cell.length_b   1.000
_cell.length_c   1.000
_cell.angle_alpha   90.00
_cell.angle_beta   90.00
_cell.angle_gamma   90.00
#
_symmetry.space_group_name_H-M   'P 1'
#
loop_
_entity.id
_entity.type
_entity.pdbx_description
1 polymer ?
#
loop_
_entity_poly.entity_id
_entity_poly.type
_entity_poly.pdbx_seq_one_letter_code
_entity_poly.pdbx_strand_id
1 'polypeptide(L)'
;MLNFLKEDPATREIPVIALAAHAMRGDEEKFLKAGFSGYISKPIDIQRSKSVIEQFDCRIAGEISSASSRPAVSLANSSRE
;
A
#
# COMPACT_ATOMS: atom_id res chain seq x y z
N MET A 1 -19.06 -3.33 1.87
CA MET A 1 -18.41 -2.06 2.31
C MET A 1 -17.82 -1.33 1.11
N LEU A 2 -17.07 -1.99 0.20
CA LEU A 2 -16.41 -1.33 -0.94
C LEU A 2 -17.23 -1.30 -2.25
N ASN A 3 -18.49 -1.75 -2.23
CA ASN A 3 -19.31 -1.87 -3.45
C ASN A 3 -19.40 -0.57 -4.24
N PHE A 4 -19.61 0.57 -3.57
CA PHE A 4 -19.72 1.87 -4.24
C PHE A 4 -18.44 2.29 -5.00
N LEU A 5 -17.24 1.90 -4.51
CA LEU A 5 -15.97 2.13 -5.22
C LEU A 5 -15.75 1.13 -6.37
N LYS A 6 -16.37 -0.05 -6.30
CA LYS A 6 -16.25 -1.06 -7.36
C LYS A 6 -17.32 -0.93 -8.45
N GLU A 7 -18.38 -0.17 -8.18
CA GLU A 7 -19.48 0.08 -9.11
C GLU A 7 -19.15 1.19 -10.12
N ASP A 8 -18.35 2.18 -9.72
CA ASP A 8 -17.92 3.27 -10.60
C ASP A 8 -16.75 2.82 -11.50
N PRO A 9 -16.88 2.88 -12.85
CA PRO A 9 -15.80 2.54 -13.78
C PRO A 9 -14.50 3.32 -13.54
N ALA A 10 -14.58 4.55 -13.03
CA ALA A 10 -13.42 5.39 -12.77
C ALA A 10 -12.63 4.95 -11.53
N THR A 11 -13.25 4.24 -10.59
CA THR A 11 -12.61 3.86 -9.31
C THR A 11 -12.48 2.36 -9.10
N ARG A 12 -13.19 1.54 -9.89
CA ARG A 12 -13.18 0.07 -9.80
C ARG A 12 -11.79 -0.55 -9.98
N GLU A 13 -10.93 0.06 -10.78
CA GLU A 13 -9.57 -0.43 -11.04
C GLU A 13 -8.54 0.03 -10.00
N ILE A 14 -8.91 0.94 -9.09
CA ILE A 14 -8.00 1.46 -8.07
C ILE A 14 -7.85 0.42 -6.96
N PRO A 15 -6.63 -0.07 -6.67
CA PRO A 15 -6.40 -1.00 -5.58
C PRO A 15 -6.66 -0.33 -4.23
N VAL A 16 -7.42 -1.01 -3.35
CA VAL A 16 -7.76 -0.48 -2.02
C VAL A 16 -7.07 -1.30 -0.95
N ILE A 17 -6.21 -0.67 -0.15
CA ILE A 17 -5.45 -1.32 0.92
C ILE A 17 -6.02 -0.90 2.27
N ALA A 18 -6.39 -1.87 3.11
CA ALA A 18 -6.86 -1.61 4.46
C ALA A 18 -5.69 -1.30 5.40
N LEU A 19 -5.75 -0.18 6.12
CA LEU A 19 -4.80 0.17 7.17
C LEU A 19 -5.46 0.00 8.54
N ALA A 20 -5.03 -1.00 9.31
CA ALA A 20 -5.58 -1.28 10.64
C ALA A 20 -4.71 -0.68 11.75
N ALA A 21 -5.34 0.02 12.70
CA ALA A 21 -4.64 0.60 13.86
C ALA A 21 -4.17 -0.46 14.87
N HIS A 22 -4.81 -1.62 14.91
CA HIS A 22 -4.42 -2.77 15.72
C HIS A 22 -4.72 -4.04 14.93
N ALA A 23 -3.75 -4.95 14.81
CA ALA A 23 -3.97 -6.21 14.12
C ALA A 23 -4.70 -7.19 15.04
N MET A 24 -5.99 -7.41 14.81
CA MET A 24 -6.69 -8.51 15.46
C MET A 24 -6.61 -9.77 14.60
N ARG A 25 -6.65 -10.93 15.26
CA ARG A 25 -6.68 -12.23 14.59
C ARG A 25 -7.92 -12.29 13.69
N GLY A 26 -7.72 -12.47 12.39
CA GLY A 26 -8.81 -12.57 11.40
C GLY A 26 -9.25 -11.25 10.77
N ASP A 27 -8.68 -10.09 11.17
CA ASP A 27 -8.98 -8.82 10.51
C ASP A 27 -8.54 -8.82 9.04
N GLU A 28 -7.35 -9.34 8.77
CA GLU A 28 -6.82 -9.46 7.40
C GLU A 28 -7.80 -10.21 6.49
N GLU A 29 -8.25 -11.40 6.88
CA GLU A 29 -9.26 -12.14 6.11
C GLU A 29 -10.58 -11.39 5.97
N LYS A 30 -11.02 -10.70 7.02
CA LYS A 30 -12.27 -9.93 6.99
C LYS A 30 -12.20 -8.79 6.00
N PHE A 31 -11.09 -8.05 5.94
CA PHE A 31 -10.88 -6.98 4.97
C PHE A 31 -10.71 -7.53 3.56
N LEU A 32 -9.93 -8.60 3.36
CA LEU A 32 -9.80 -9.24 2.05
C LEU A 32 -11.17 -9.74 1.52
N LYS A 33 -11.98 -10.39 2.36
CA LYS A 33 -13.36 -10.80 2.01
C LYS A 33 -14.29 -9.63 1.74
N ALA A 34 -14.07 -8.47 2.37
CA ALA A 34 -14.83 -7.25 2.11
C ALA A 34 -14.47 -6.56 0.79
N GLY A 35 -13.45 -7.05 0.08
CA GLY A 35 -13.06 -6.61 -1.25
C GLY A 35 -11.81 -5.72 -1.29
N PHE A 36 -11.05 -5.63 -0.20
CA PHE A 36 -9.76 -4.94 -0.18
C PHE A 36 -8.71 -5.78 -0.92
N SER A 37 -7.81 -5.10 -1.64
CA SER A 37 -6.70 -5.72 -2.37
C SER A 37 -5.55 -6.09 -1.42
N GLY A 38 -5.34 -5.31 -0.36
CA GLY A 38 -4.26 -5.53 0.60
C GLY A 38 -4.62 -5.14 2.03
N TYR A 39 -3.75 -5.50 2.96
CA TYR A 39 -3.90 -5.22 4.39
C TYR A 39 -2.55 -4.84 5.00
N ILE A 40 -2.51 -3.74 5.75
CA ILE A 40 -1.35 -3.25 6.48
C ILE A 40 -1.77 -2.98 7.93
N SER A 41 -1.08 -3.59 8.88
CA SER A 41 -1.29 -3.34 10.31
C SER A 41 -0.31 -2.31 10.85
N LYS A 42 -0.75 -1.49 11.81
CA LYS A 42 0.15 -0.67 12.63
C LYS A 42 0.82 -1.52 13.73
N PRO A 43 2.07 -1.21 14.14
CA PRO A 43 2.92 -0.13 13.62
C PRO A 43 3.35 -0.38 12.17
N ILE A 44 3.35 0.69 11.37
CA ILE A 44 3.59 0.60 9.92
C ILE A 44 5.07 0.27 9.70
N ASP A 45 5.34 -0.94 9.24
CA ASP A 45 6.64 -1.29 8.68
C ASP A 45 6.72 -0.71 7.25
N ILE A 46 7.62 0.25 7.05
CA ILE A 46 7.80 0.95 5.78
C ILE A 46 8.20 -0.03 4.67
N GLN A 47 9.04 -1.03 4.97
CA GLN A 47 9.49 -2.00 3.96
C GLN A 47 8.33 -2.88 3.52
N ARG A 48 7.59 -3.43 4.49
CA ARG A 48 6.40 -4.23 4.20
C ARG A 48 5.34 -3.43 3.43
N SER A 49 5.11 -2.19 3.84
CA SER A 49 4.11 -1.31 3.20
C SER A 49 4.49 -0.97 1.76
N LYS A 50 5.78 -0.71 1.51
CA LYS A 50 6.30 -0.51 0.15
C LYS A 50 6.07 -1.73 -0.72
N SER A 51 6.42 -2.92 -0.25
CA SER A 51 6.22 -4.15 -1.02
C SER A 51 4.74 -4.39 -1.36
N VAL A 52 3.82 -4.10 -0.43
CA VAL A 52 2.38 -4.21 -0.70
C VAL A 52 1.94 -3.20 -1.76
N ILE A 53 2.42 -1.95 -1.70
CA ILE A 53 2.08 -0.93 -2.71
C ILE A 53 2.65 -1.31 -4.07
N GLU A 54 3.92 -1.73 -4.13
CA GLU A 54 4.61 -2.16 -5.36
C GLU A 54 3.90 -3.33 -6.05
N GLN A 55 3.29 -4.26 -5.29
CA GLN A 55 2.49 -5.35 -5.86
C GLN A 55 1.26 -4.88 -6.65
N PHE A 56 0.72 -3.72 -6.29
CA PHE A 56 -0.47 -3.17 -6.94
C PHE A 56 -0.14 -2.00 -7.88
N ASP A 57 1.12 -1.60 -7.97
CA ASP A 57 1.58 -0.55 -8.87
C ASP A 57 2.18 -1.15 -10.15
N CYS A 58 1.38 -1.18 -11.22
CA CYS A 58 1.82 -1.60 -12.55
C CYS A 58 2.92 -0.68 -13.12
N ARG A 59 3.05 0.57 -12.64
CA ARG A 59 4.07 1.54 -13.11
C ARG A 59 5.44 1.31 -12.48
N ILE A 60 5.51 0.83 -11.24
CA ILE A 60 6.78 0.66 -10.50
C ILE A 60 7.44 -0.71 -10.75
N ALA A 61 6.72 -1.70 -11.28
CA ALA A 61 7.25 -3.02 -11.61
C ALA A 61 8.47 -3.00 -12.55
N GLY A 62 8.73 -1.89 -13.27
CA GLY A 62 9.88 -1.71 -14.15
C GLY A 62 11.16 -1.18 -13.49
N GLU A 63 11.13 -0.65 -12.26
CA GLU A 63 12.32 0.01 -11.67
C GLU A 63 13.15 -0.90 -10.74
N ILE A 64 12.61 -2.02 -10.25
CA ILE A 64 13.30 -2.82 -9.23
C ILE A 64 14.18 -3.93 -9.83
N SER A 65 14.02 -4.26 -11.12
CA SER A 65 14.86 -5.30 -11.75
C SER A 65 16.28 -4.82 -12.10
N SER A 66 16.60 -3.52 -12.07
CA SER A 66 17.92 -3.05 -12.54
C SER A 66 18.55 -1.85 -11.82
N ALA A 67 18.20 -1.55 -10.57
CA ALA A 67 18.82 -0.45 -9.85
C ALA A 67 18.69 -0.64 -8.32
N SER A 68 19.71 -0.98 -7.51
CA SER A 68 21.17 -0.75 -7.59
C SER A 68 21.63 0.65 -8.03
N SER A 69 20.75 1.54 -8.48
CA SER A 69 21.15 2.83 -9.05
C SER A 69 19.93 3.73 -9.26
N ARG A 70 19.45 4.40 -8.20
CA ARG A 70 18.97 5.80 -8.26
C ARG A 70 18.53 6.31 -6.88
N PRO A 71 18.60 7.63 -6.70
CA PRO A 71 19.24 8.23 -5.55
C PRO A 71 18.37 8.19 -4.31
N ALA A 72 19.05 8.19 -3.17
CA ALA A 72 18.47 8.40 -1.86
C ALA A 72 17.44 9.52 -1.93
N VAL A 73 16.21 9.22 -1.46
CA VAL A 73 15.23 10.23 -1.13
C VAL A 73 15.97 11.26 -0.28
N SER A 74 16.08 12.48 -0.80
CA SER A 74 16.68 13.58 -0.07
C SER A 74 15.78 13.80 1.15
N LEU A 75 16.18 13.21 2.26
CA LEU A 75 15.75 13.60 3.59
C LEU A 75 16.23 15.03 3.76
N ALA A 76 15.38 15.98 3.35
CA ALA A 76 15.37 17.30 3.93
C ALA A 76 14.95 17.15 5.39
N ASN A 77 15.90 16.67 6.20
CA ASN A 77 15.88 16.87 7.64
C ASN A 77 15.95 18.38 7.83
N SER A 78 14.78 18.99 8.03
CA SER A 78 14.69 20.34 8.56
C SER A 78 15.09 20.29 10.03
N SER A 79 16.39 20.20 10.27
CA SER A 79 17.02 20.67 11.49
C SER A 79 17.30 22.15 11.31
N ARG A 80 16.50 22.98 11.99
CA ARG A 80 16.58 24.44 12.28
C ARG A 80 15.11 24.88 12.43
N GLU A 81 14.61 25.34 13.57
CA GLU A 81 15.14 25.89 14.83
C GLU A 81 14.25 25.46 16.00
#